data_AF-A0A0Q5ZGM9-F1
#
_entry.id   AF-A0A0Q5ZGM9-F1
#
_cell.length_a   1.000
_cell.length_b   1.000
_cell.length_c   1.000
_cell.angle_alpha   90.00
_cell.angle_beta   90.00
_cell.angle_gamma   90.00
#
_symmetry.space_group_name_H-M   'P 1'
#
loop_
_entity.id
_entity.type
_entity.pdbx_description
1 polymer ?
#
loop_
_entity_poly.entity_id
_entity_poly.type
_entity_poly.pdbx_seq_one_letter_code
_entity_poly.pdbx_strand_id
1 'polypeptide(L)'
;MVAGLAVSAAAAAPARPVQTAGCPSLANLRILAQRSQDDAAAAAAILSDPKADHLGCSLLEPARIVAVSERLALGGREYECLTLQGTGVCYWIPAGAVAPGPASPPVRAPAERTKR
;
A
#
# COMPACT_ATOMS: atom_id res chain seq x y z
N MET A 1 -13.12 -44.39 -29.75
CA MET A 1 -13.01 -42.94 -30.01
C MET A 1 -14.17 -42.26 -29.28
N VAL A 2 -13.95 -41.74 -28.08
CA VAL A 2 -14.89 -40.81 -27.43
C VAL A 2 -14.03 -39.77 -26.70
N ALA A 3 -14.22 -38.51 -27.07
CA ALA A 3 -13.51 -37.35 -26.56
C ALA A 3 -14.40 -36.59 -25.55
N GLY A 4 -13.76 -35.82 -24.66
CA GLY A 4 -14.38 -34.77 -23.85
C GLY A 4 -14.50 -35.12 -22.37
N LEU A 5 -14.31 -34.20 -21.41
CA LEU A 5 -14.07 -32.75 -21.46
C LEU A 5 -13.13 -32.37 -20.32
N ALA A 6 -12.10 -31.56 -20.61
CA ALA A 6 -11.36 -30.85 -19.58
C ALA A 6 -12.13 -29.57 -19.21
N VAL A 7 -12.60 -29.50 -17.96
CA VAL A 7 -13.13 -28.25 -17.40
C VAL A 7 -11.93 -27.36 -17.08
N SER A 8 -11.75 -26.30 -17.87
CA SER A 8 -10.84 -25.21 -17.52
C SER A 8 -11.47 -24.39 -16.39
N ALA A 9 -10.90 -24.50 -15.19
CA ALA A 9 -11.21 -23.60 -14.09
C ALA A 9 -10.69 -22.20 -14.44
N ALA A 10 -11.61 -21.24 -14.60
CA ALA A 10 -11.26 -19.83 -14.71
C ALA A 10 -10.54 -19.41 -13.42
N ALA A 11 -9.29 -19.00 -13.55
CA ALA A 11 -8.53 -18.42 -12.45
C ALA A 11 -9.25 -17.16 -11.97
N ALA A 12 -9.68 -17.17 -10.71
CA ALA A 12 -10.22 -15.99 -10.05
C ALA A 12 -9.17 -14.88 -10.12
N ALA A 13 -9.56 -13.72 -10.68
CA ALA A 13 -8.72 -12.53 -10.68
C ALA A 13 -8.33 -12.19 -9.24
N PRO A 14 -7.07 -11.79 -8.96
CA PRO A 14 -6.66 -11.41 -7.63
C PRO A 14 -7.56 -10.28 -7.14
N ALA A 15 -8.13 -10.46 -5.95
CA ALA A 15 -8.92 -9.43 -5.29
C ALA A 15 -8.15 -8.11 -5.31
N ARG A 16 -8.85 -7.02 -5.66
CA ARG A 16 -8.27 -5.66 -5.65
C ARG A 16 -7.50 -5.43 -4.37
N PRO A 17 -6.36 -4.72 -4.41
CA PRO A 17 -5.55 -4.51 -3.23
C PRO A 17 -6.42 -3.94 -2.10
N VAL A 18 -6.50 -4.71 -1.03
CA VAL A 18 -7.17 -4.36 0.22
C VAL A 18 -6.54 -3.04 0.67
N GLN A 19 -7.38 -2.05 0.98
CA GLN A 19 -6.89 -0.78 1.53
C GLN A 19 -5.95 -1.06 2.70
N THR A 20 -4.76 -0.48 2.69
CA THR A 20 -3.75 -0.71 3.72
C THR A 20 -3.84 0.40 4.76
N ALA A 21 -3.84 0.07 6.04
CA ALA A 21 -3.69 1.08 7.09
C ALA A 21 -2.29 1.71 7.00
N GLY A 22 -2.24 3.04 6.92
CA GLY A 22 -0.99 3.80 6.93
C GLY A 22 -1.07 5.02 7.82
N CYS A 23 0.07 5.42 8.38
CA CYS A 23 0.15 6.51 9.35
C CYS A 23 1.28 7.49 8.99
N PRO A 24 1.09 8.81 9.16
CA PRO A 24 2.16 9.79 8.94
C PRO A 24 3.28 9.69 10.00
N SER A 25 3.04 8.96 11.09
CA SER A 25 4.01 8.67 12.15
C SER A 25 4.21 7.15 12.26
N LEU A 26 5.47 6.71 12.15
CA LEU A 26 5.83 5.30 12.35
C LEU A 26 5.52 4.81 13.78
N ALA A 27 5.67 5.68 14.77
CA ALA A 27 5.30 5.34 16.15
C ALA A 27 3.81 5.03 16.26
N ASN A 28 2.96 5.83 15.60
CA ASN A 28 1.51 5.65 15.61
C ASN A 28 1.11 4.37 14.84
N LEU A 29 1.79 4.06 13.74
CA LEU A 29 1.61 2.78 13.05
C LEU A 29 1.89 1.59 13.98
N ARG A 30 2.96 1.65 14.77
CA ARG A 30 3.30 0.58 15.71
C ARG A 30 2.28 0.46 16.85
N ILE A 31 1.70 1.57 17.32
CA ILE A 31 0.60 1.53 18.29
C ILE A 31 -0.64 0.90 17.67
N LEU A 32 -1.00 1.28 16.44
CA LEU A 32 -2.13 0.68 15.73
C LEU A 32 -1.94 -0.83 15.55
N ALA A 33 -0.75 -1.25 15.09
CA ALA A 33 -0.41 -2.66 14.93
C ALA A 33 -0.53 -3.44 16.25
N GLN A 34 -0.10 -2.86 17.37
CA GLN A 34 -0.28 -3.49 18.68
C GLN A 34 -1.76 -3.61 19.07
N ARG A 35 -2.55 -2.56 18.86
CA ARG A 35 -4.00 -2.56 19.16
C ARG A 35 -4.78 -3.54 18.28
N SER A 36 -4.35 -3.73 17.04
CA SER A 36 -4.95 -4.65 16.08
C SER A 36 -4.33 -6.05 16.12
N GLN A 37 -3.35 -6.31 17.00
CA GLN A 37 -2.60 -7.56 17.05
C GLN A 37 -1.98 -7.97 15.69
N ASP A 38 -1.47 -6.97 14.96
CA ASP A 38 -0.93 -7.09 13.61
C ASP A 38 -1.93 -7.59 12.55
N ASP A 39 -3.23 -7.64 12.88
CA ASP A 39 -4.29 -8.01 11.95
C ASP A 39 -4.79 -6.80 11.14
N ALA A 40 -4.79 -6.95 9.81
CA ALA A 40 -5.15 -5.86 8.89
C ALA A 40 -6.65 -5.54 8.93
N ALA A 41 -7.51 -6.53 9.15
CA ALA A 41 -8.96 -6.32 9.23
C ALA A 41 -9.35 -5.64 10.55
N ALA A 42 -8.73 -6.02 11.66
CA ALA A 42 -8.88 -5.36 12.95
C ALA A 42 -8.36 -3.91 12.90
N ALA A 43 -7.24 -3.67 12.23
CA ALA A 43 -6.75 -2.31 12.01
C ALA A 43 -7.75 -1.48 11.19
N ALA A 44 -8.31 -2.05 10.11
CA ALA A 44 -9.34 -1.38 9.32
C ALA A 44 -10.62 -1.11 10.13
N ALA A 45 -11.03 -2.04 11.00
CA ALA A 45 -12.18 -1.86 11.88
C ALA A 45 -11.95 -0.71 12.88
N ILE A 46 -10.76 -0.62 13.50
CA ILE A 46 -10.39 0.49 14.38
C ILE A 46 -10.47 1.83 13.64
N LEU A 47 -9.93 1.90 12.41
CA LEU A 47 -9.92 3.12 11.60
C LEU A 47 -11.30 3.49 11.03
N SER A 48 -12.24 2.54 10.99
CA SER A 48 -13.61 2.78 10.56
C SER A 48 -14.54 3.23 11.69
N ASP A 49 -14.12 3.09 12.96
CA ASP A 49 -14.90 3.55 14.11
C ASP A 49 -14.73 5.07 14.30
N PRO A 50 -15.79 5.88 14.12
CA PRO A 50 -15.70 7.34 14.26
C PRO A 50 -15.41 7.80 15.70
N LYS A 51 -15.53 6.93 16.70
CA LYS A 51 -15.22 7.23 18.10
C LYS A 51 -13.81 6.84 18.51
N ALA A 52 -13.10 6.07 17.69
CA ALA A 52 -11.74 5.65 18.00
C ALA A 52 -10.74 6.79 17.80
N ASP A 53 -9.71 6.83 18.64
CA ASP A 53 -8.54 7.66 18.36
C ASP A 53 -7.69 6.97 17.29
N HIS A 54 -7.73 7.53 16.08
CA HIS A 54 -7.05 7.00 14.90
C HIS A 54 -5.56 7.33 14.89
N LEU A 55 -5.04 8.17 15.80
CA LEU A 55 -3.63 8.55 15.87
C LEU A 55 -3.10 9.16 14.56
N GLY A 56 -3.98 9.76 13.75
CA GLY A 56 -3.66 10.26 12.41
C GLY A 56 -3.43 9.17 11.35
N CYS A 57 -3.64 7.89 11.68
CA CYS A 57 -3.65 6.79 10.73
C CYS A 57 -4.94 6.80 9.90
N SER A 58 -4.86 6.26 8.68
CA SER A 58 -6.00 6.15 7.79
C SER A 58 -5.86 4.92 6.88
N LEU A 59 -6.97 4.45 6.33
CA LEU A 59 -6.95 3.50 5.23
C LEU A 59 -6.46 4.20 3.95
N LEU A 60 -5.40 3.66 3.35
CA LEU A 60 -4.80 4.18 2.15
C LEU A 60 -5.37 3.49 0.92
N GLU A 61 -5.75 4.31 -0.06
CA GLU A 61 -6.17 3.82 -1.37
C GLU A 61 -4.93 3.56 -2.24
N PRO A 62 -4.79 2.36 -2.82
CA PRO A 62 -3.65 2.02 -3.68
C PRO A 62 -3.46 3.00 -4.84
N ALA A 63 -4.55 3.56 -5.38
CA ALA A 63 -4.51 4.53 -6.47
C ALA A 63 -3.86 5.88 -6.10
N ARG A 64 -3.75 6.19 -4.80
CA ARG A 64 -3.13 7.44 -4.30
C ARG A 64 -1.63 7.28 -4.07
N ILE A 65 -1.09 6.06 -4.11
CA ILE A 65 0.32 5.78 -3.82
C ILE A 65 1.15 6.09 -5.06
N VAL A 66 2.14 6.98 -4.92
CA VAL A 66 3.01 7.42 -6.00
C VAL A 66 4.30 6.59 -6.03
N ALA A 67 4.92 6.40 -4.87
CA ALA A 67 6.18 5.69 -4.72
C ALA A 67 6.44 5.28 -3.26
N VAL A 68 7.37 4.35 -3.08
CA VAL A 68 8.06 4.15 -1.79
C VAL A 68 9.22 5.16 -1.74
N SER A 69 9.17 6.11 -0.82
CA SER A 69 10.22 7.12 -0.64
C SER A 69 11.32 6.68 0.32
N GLU A 70 11.01 5.84 1.31
CA GLU A 70 11.97 5.36 2.31
C GLU A 70 11.63 3.94 2.76
N ARG A 71 12.65 3.18 3.15
CA ARG A 71 12.55 1.88 3.81
C ARG A 71 13.31 1.93 5.13
N LEU A 72 12.73 1.35 6.19
CA LEU A 72 13.33 1.33 7.51
C LEU A 72 13.09 0.00 8.21
N ALA A 73 14.14 -0.57 8.80
CA ALA A 73 14.04 -1.71 9.71
C ALA A 73 14.08 -1.22 11.17
N LEU A 74 13.07 -1.56 11.96
CA LEU A 74 12.98 -1.15 13.37
C LEU A 74 12.33 -2.24 14.22
N GLY A 75 13.04 -2.71 15.25
CA GLY A 75 12.53 -3.72 16.17
C GLY A 75 12.25 -5.07 15.49
N GLY A 76 13.08 -5.47 14.53
CA GLY A 76 12.92 -6.74 13.80
C GLY A 76 11.83 -6.75 12.73
N ARG A 77 11.25 -5.59 12.40
CA ARG A 77 10.24 -5.44 11.34
C ARG A 77 10.67 -4.40 10.32
N GLU A 78 10.29 -4.62 9.07
CA GLU A 78 10.55 -3.69 7.98
C GLU A 78 9.31 -2.84 7.69
N TYR A 79 9.55 -1.57 7.37
CA TYR A 79 8.53 -0.57 7.09
C TYR A 79 8.86 0.16 5.80
N GLU A 80 7.81 0.56 5.10
CA GLU A 80 7.89 1.37 3.90
C GLU A 80 7.16 2.69 4.13
N CYS A 81 7.80 3.77 3.72
CA CYS A 81 7.26 5.12 3.75
C CYS A 81 6.79 5.46 2.35
N LEU A 82 5.51 5.72 2.21
CA LEU A 82 4.84 5.97 0.94
C LEU A 82 4.68 7.46 0.70
N THR A 83 5.04 7.90 -0.50
CA THR A 83 4.61 9.21 -1.02
C THR A 83 3.20 9.05 -1.59
N LEU A 84 2.26 9.86 -1.10
CA LEU A 84 0.88 9.88 -1.63
C LEU A 84 0.64 11.12 -2.47
N GLN A 85 -0.23 10.97 -3.47
CA GLN A 85 -0.67 12.08 -4.31
C GLN A 85 -1.42 13.11 -3.48
N GLY A 86 -1.03 14.39 -3.64
CA GLY A 86 -1.66 15.52 -2.98
C GLY A 86 -1.22 15.73 -1.53
N THR A 87 -0.23 15.00 -1.03
CA THR A 87 0.31 15.18 0.32
C THR A 87 1.82 15.41 0.28
N GLY A 88 2.33 16.34 1.09
CA GLY A 88 3.77 16.55 1.30
C GLY A 88 4.35 15.70 2.44
N VAL A 89 3.57 14.78 3.00
CA VAL A 89 3.93 13.96 4.16
C VAL A 89 3.94 12.50 3.72
N CYS A 90 4.93 11.76 4.19
CA CYS A 90 5.02 10.33 3.96
C CYS A 90 4.07 9.57 4.90
N TYR A 91 3.52 8.45 4.40
CA TYR A 91 2.74 7.52 5.21
C TYR A 91 3.46 6.19 5.35
N TRP A 92 3.73 5.81 6.59
CA TRP A 92 4.36 4.54 6.93
C TRP A 92 3.36 3.39 6.88
N ILE A 93 3.81 2.25 6.35
CA ILE A 93 3.13 0.96 6.31
C ILE A 93 4.12 -0.16 6.68
N PRO A 94 3.64 -1.36 7.05
CA PRO A 94 4.49 -2.55 7.02
C PRO A 94 5.02 -2.79 5.61
N ALA A 95 6.30 -3.14 5.48
CA ALA A 95 6.89 -3.39 4.16
C ALA A 95 6.16 -4.51 3.42
N GLY A 96 5.95 -4.34 2.11
CA GLY A 96 5.26 -5.32 1.26
C GLY A 96 3.73 -5.37 1.46
N ALA A 97 3.15 -4.51 2.29
CA ALA A 97 1.69 -4.45 2.49
C ALA A 97 0.94 -3.92 1.25
N VAL A 98 1.65 -3.26 0.33
CA VAL A 98 1.09 -2.78 -0.94
C VAL A 98 1.70 -3.59 -2.07
N ALA A 99 0.85 -4.24 -2.86
CA ALA A 99 1.30 -4.89 -4.09
C ALA A 99 1.89 -3.84 -5.05
N PRO A 100 3.02 -4.11 -5.72
CA PRO A 100 3.55 -3.19 -6.71
C PRO A 100 2.47 -2.88 -7.75
N GLY A 101 2.06 -1.62 -7.87
CA GLY A 101 1.29 -1.18 -9.02
C GLY A 101 2.10 -1.37 -10.30
N PRO A 102 1.47 -1.46 -11.47
CA PRO A 102 2.22 -1.42 -12.72
C PRO A 102 3.09 -0.16 -12.74
N ALA A 103 4.40 -0.34 -12.89
CA ALA A 103 5.35 0.78 -12.92
C ALA A 103 4.88 1.79 -13.97
N SER A 104 4.67 3.04 -13.55
CA SER A 104 4.44 4.11 -14.53
C SER A 104 5.67 4.19 -15.43
N PRO A 105 5.51 4.23 -16.77
CA PRO A 105 6.65 4.29 -17.67
C PRO A 105 7.48 5.54 -17.35
N PRO A 106 8.82 5.47 -17.47
CA PRO A 106 9.67 6.61 -17.17
C PRO A 106 9.22 7.80 -18.02
N VAL A 107 8.97 8.94 -17.37
CA VAL A 107 8.79 10.22 -18.06
C VAL A 107 10.06 10.44 -18.87
N ARG A 108 9.96 10.33 -20.19
CA ARG A 108 11.04 10.72 -21.09
C ARG A 108 11.34 12.20 -20.83
N ALA A 109 12.55 12.49 -20.35
CA ALA A 109 13.04 13.85 -20.30
C ALA A 109 12.91 14.48 -21.70
N PRO A 110 12.49 15.75 -21.82
CA PRO A 110 12.42 16.42 -23.10
C PRO A 110 13.81 16.41 -23.72
N ALA A 111 13.91 15.89 -24.94
CA ALA A 111 15.16 15.85 -25.69
C ALA A 111 15.72 17.27 -25.78
N GLU A 112 16.93 17.49 -25.28
CA GLU A 112 17.66 18.72 -25.53
C GLU A 112 17.73 18.91 -27.04
N ARG A 113 17.04 19.96 -27.51
CA ARG A 113 17.14 20.44 -28.87
C ARG A 113 18.54 21.02 -29.04
N THR A 114 19.48 20.19 -29.47
CA THR A 114 20.77 20.66 -30.01
C THR A 114 20.47 21.68 -31.09
N LYS A 115 20.89 22.92 -30.83
CA LYS A 115 20.76 24.05 -31.73
C LYS A 115 21.80 23.87 -32.85
N ARG A 116 21.36 24.14 -34.09
CA ARG A 116 22.14 24.08 -35.35
C ARG A 116 23.49 24.76 -35.26
#